data_AF-A0A968T490-F1
#
_entry.id   AF-A0A968T490-F1
#
_cell.length_a   1.000
_cell.length_b   1.000
_cell.length_c   1.000
_cell.angle_alpha   90.00
_cell.angle_beta   90.00
_cell.angle_gamma   90.00
#
_symmetry.space_group_name_H-M   'P 1'
#
loop_
_entity.id
_entity.type
_entity.pdbx_description
1 polymer ?
#
loop_
_entity_poly.entity_id
_entity_poly.type
_entity_poly.pdbx_seq_one_letter_code
_entity_poly.pdbx_strand_id
1 'polypeptide(L)'
;MNHLNPRFELNGGIIKDSFNIELHNPQNLEISWYIYQGSNLLKKGFGKELNYKSQITDRTQTYYVELLYSFGRQDHLIKKQFEFREEYLDVALDIPEIIYPGQTVEAAILVRNQLGQPMRGVDLTAFAATAKLDYYVPDLPYYGSRSAPRSQKATYNKRDLNSRIAKIDLDYPQWEKSSAPRYHEVLPIYLPWFAAV
;
A
#
# COMPACT_ATOMS: atom_id res chain seq x y z
N MET A 1 4.47 31.39 10.56
CA MET A 1 3.80 30.30 11.30
C MET A 1 4.27 28.97 10.74
N ASN A 2 4.93 28.13 11.53
CA ASN A 2 5.19 26.74 11.14
C ASN A 2 3.85 26.00 11.05
N HIS A 3 3.51 25.46 9.88
CA HIS A 3 2.34 24.60 9.73
C HIS A 3 2.55 23.35 10.59
N LEU A 4 1.79 23.24 11.68
CA LEU A 4 1.76 22.06 12.55
C LEU A 4 1.06 20.92 11.79
N ASN A 5 1.73 20.33 10.81
CA ASN A 5 1.23 19.11 10.18
C ASN A 5 1.36 17.97 11.17
N PRO A 6 0.32 17.13 11.30
CA PRO A 6 0.40 16.02 12.21
C PRO A 6 1.46 15.02 11.77
N ARG A 7 2.31 14.62 12.71
CA ARG A 7 3.42 13.69 12.44
C ARG A 7 2.96 12.28 12.78
N PHE A 8 2.55 11.54 11.78
CA PHE A 8 2.29 10.11 11.89
C PHE A 8 3.46 9.33 11.35
N GLU A 9 3.89 8.32 12.08
CA GLU A 9 4.91 7.39 11.63
C GLU A 9 4.30 5.98 11.60
N LEU A 10 4.12 5.47 10.39
CA LEU A 10 3.90 4.03 10.20
C LEU A 10 5.24 3.33 10.23
N ASN A 11 5.47 2.59 11.31
CA ASN A 11 6.65 1.79 11.57
C ASN A 11 6.42 0.34 11.14
N GLY A 12 7.52 -0.36 10.84
CA GLY A 12 7.50 -1.74 10.37
C GLY A 12 7.47 -1.86 8.85
N GLY A 13 6.93 -2.98 8.37
CA GLY A 13 6.90 -3.39 6.98
C GLY A 13 6.98 -4.91 6.86
N ILE A 14 7.60 -5.37 5.78
CA ILE A 14 7.87 -6.79 5.55
C ILE A 14 9.16 -7.16 6.28
N ILE A 15 9.06 -8.11 7.21
CA ILE A 15 10.19 -8.67 7.97
C ILE A 15 10.14 -10.18 7.82
N LYS A 16 11.09 -10.72 7.07
CA LYS A 16 11.16 -12.14 6.72
C LYS A 16 9.86 -12.61 6.06
N ASP A 17 9.14 -13.53 6.69
CA ASP A 17 7.88 -14.11 6.26
C ASP A 17 6.65 -13.38 6.81
N SER A 18 6.85 -12.27 7.53
CA SER A 18 5.77 -11.56 8.23
C SER A 18 5.62 -10.12 7.75
N PHE A 19 4.38 -9.66 7.71
CA PHE A 19 4.04 -8.26 7.54
C PHE A 19 3.60 -7.69 8.89
N ASN A 20 4.34 -6.70 9.38
CA ASN A 20 4.14 -6.09 10.69
C ASN A 20 4.04 -4.58 10.54
N ILE A 21 2.97 -3.98 11.04
CA ILE A 21 2.77 -2.53 10.97
C ILE A 21 2.30 -2.03 12.33
N GLU A 22 2.91 -0.93 12.75
CA GLU A 22 2.53 -0.19 13.93
C GLU A 22 2.42 1.30 13.60
N LEU A 23 1.43 1.96 14.20
CA LEU A 23 1.25 3.39 14.07
C LEU A 23 1.73 4.11 15.31
N HIS A 24 2.75 4.94 15.14
CA HIS A 24 3.14 5.94 16.11
C HIS A 24 2.34 7.23 15.87
N ASN A 25 1.44 7.54 16.81
CA ASN A 25 0.48 8.65 16.76
C ASN A 25 0.68 9.59 17.96
N PRO A 26 1.70 10.46 17.93
CA PRO A 26 2.03 11.35 19.06
C PRO A 26 0.93 12.37 19.38
N GLN A 27 0.04 12.67 18.43
CA GLN A 27 -1.05 13.64 18.61
C GLN A 27 -2.38 13.01 19.00
N ASN A 28 -2.42 11.68 19.17
CA ASN A 28 -3.58 10.94 19.62
C ASN A 28 -4.84 11.23 18.77
N LEU A 29 -4.66 11.38 17.45
CA LEU A 29 -5.74 11.64 16.51
C LEU A 29 -6.52 10.36 16.18
N GLU A 30 -7.83 10.50 15.99
CA GLU A 30 -8.67 9.40 15.52
C GLU A 30 -8.47 9.17 14.02
N ILE A 31 -8.16 7.93 13.64
CA ILE A 31 -7.73 7.57 12.29
C ILE A 31 -8.51 6.35 11.84
N SER A 32 -9.06 6.41 10.62
CA SER A 32 -9.54 5.23 9.91
C SER A 32 -8.39 4.61 9.14
N TRP A 33 -8.18 3.31 9.30
CA TRP A 33 -7.07 2.62 8.67
C TRP A 33 -7.54 1.37 7.92
N TYR A 34 -6.86 1.08 6.82
CA TYR A 34 -7.16 -0.04 5.93
C TYR A 34 -5.86 -0.70 5.49
N ILE A 35 -5.82 -2.03 5.59
CA ILE A 35 -4.68 -2.86 5.20
C ILE A 35 -5.13 -3.78 4.07
N TYR A 36 -4.41 -3.72 2.96
CA TYR A 36 -4.65 -4.53 1.78
C TYR A 36 -3.44 -5.38 1.42
N GLN A 37 -3.70 -6.49 0.75
CA GLN A 37 -2.73 -7.24 -0.05
C GLN A 37 -3.24 -7.28 -1.49
N GLY A 38 -2.53 -6.61 -2.40
CA GLY A 38 -3.01 -6.31 -3.74
C GLY A 38 -4.35 -5.56 -3.68
N SER A 39 -5.42 -6.19 -4.17
CA SER A 39 -6.79 -5.65 -4.13
C SER A 39 -7.64 -6.15 -2.96
N ASN A 40 -7.13 -7.10 -2.17
CA ASN A 40 -7.88 -7.77 -1.11
C ASN A 40 -7.73 -7.00 0.20
N LEU A 41 -8.86 -6.63 0.83
CA LEU A 41 -8.86 -6.01 2.14
C LEU A 41 -8.60 -7.08 3.21
N LEU A 42 -7.49 -6.98 3.92
CA LEU A 42 -7.13 -7.89 5.00
C LEU A 42 -7.74 -7.45 6.34
N LYS A 43 -7.63 -6.16 6.65
CA LYS A 43 -8.13 -5.59 7.91
C LYS A 43 -8.47 -4.13 7.73
N LYS A 44 -9.44 -3.65 8.50
CA LYS A 44 -9.76 -2.23 8.66
C LYS A 44 -10.11 -1.95 10.10
N GLY A 45 -10.03 -0.69 10.49
CA GLY A 45 -10.46 -0.23 11.80
C GLY A 45 -10.49 1.29 11.88
N PHE A 46 -10.87 1.75 13.06
CA PHE A 46 -10.93 3.14 13.42
C PHE A 46 -10.46 3.28 14.87
N GLY A 47 -9.61 4.25 15.12
CA GLY A 47 -9.09 4.52 16.44
C GLY A 47 -7.80 5.32 16.39
N LYS A 48 -7.18 5.46 17.56
CA LYS A 48 -5.89 6.15 17.73
C LYS A 48 -4.68 5.26 17.49
N GLU A 49 -4.89 3.95 17.53
CA GLU A 49 -3.85 2.94 17.46
C GLU A 49 -4.06 2.00 16.27
N LEU A 50 -2.94 1.52 15.74
CA LEU A 50 -2.90 0.45 14.76
C LEU A 50 -1.71 -0.43 15.11
N ASN A 51 -1.99 -1.69 15.40
CA ASN A 51 -1.00 -2.75 15.50
C ASN A 51 -1.52 -3.96 14.71
N TYR A 52 -0.80 -4.34 13.67
CA TYR A 52 -1.17 -5.44 12.81
C TYR A 52 0.03 -6.33 12.50
N LYS A 53 -0.19 -7.63 12.58
CA LYS A 53 0.77 -8.67 12.27
C LYS A 53 0.11 -9.79 11.51
N SER A 54 0.69 -10.20 10.39
CA SER A 54 0.24 -11.35 9.61
C SER A 54 1.41 -12.08 8.97
N GLN A 55 1.22 -13.39 8.73
CA GLN A 55 2.12 -14.15 7.86
C GLN A 55 1.87 -13.79 6.39
N ILE A 56 2.93 -13.77 5.59
CA ILE A 56 2.88 -13.49 4.16
C ILE A 56 2.56 -14.79 3.43
N THR A 57 1.33 -14.87 2.92
CA THR A 57 0.85 -16.04 2.17
C THR A 57 1.14 -15.95 0.68
N ASP A 58 1.20 -14.73 0.13
CA ASP A 58 1.45 -14.47 -1.28
C ASP A 58 2.45 -13.32 -1.42
N ARG A 59 3.67 -13.66 -1.87
CA ARG A 59 4.80 -12.74 -2.05
C ARG A 59 4.74 -11.97 -3.36
N THR A 60 3.87 -12.38 -4.28
CA THR A 60 3.69 -11.71 -5.56
C THR A 60 2.85 -10.44 -5.45
N GLN A 61 2.20 -10.20 -4.30
CA GLN A 61 1.28 -9.08 -4.10
C GLN A 61 1.86 -8.02 -3.16
N THR A 62 1.68 -6.76 -3.56
CA THR A 62 2.10 -5.61 -2.76
C THR A 62 1.14 -5.38 -1.60
N TYR A 63 1.66 -5.11 -0.40
CA TYR A 63 0.85 -4.67 0.74
C TYR A 63 0.63 -3.17 0.70
N TYR A 64 -0.58 -2.73 1.03
CA TYR A 64 -0.93 -1.32 1.13
C TYR A 64 -1.50 -1.01 2.51
N VAL A 65 -1.05 0.10 3.09
CA VAL A 65 -1.63 0.67 4.30
C VAL A 65 -2.13 2.06 3.96
N GLU A 66 -3.43 2.28 4.11
CA GLU A 66 -4.08 3.56 3.92
C GLU A 66 -4.57 4.10 5.26
N LEU A 67 -4.19 5.32 5.60
CA LEU A 67 -4.66 6.05 6.79
C LEU A 67 -5.47 7.27 6.35
N LEU A 68 -6.67 7.38 6.86
CA LEU A 68 -7.58 8.50 6.62
C LEU A 68 -7.87 9.19 7.96
N TYR A 69 -7.62 10.49 8.03
CA TYR A 69 -7.87 11.30 9.23
C TYR A 69 -8.22 12.73 8.85
N SER A 70 -8.89 13.43 9.77
CA SER A 70 -9.24 14.84 9.59
C SER A 70 -8.41 15.70 10.55
N PHE A 71 -7.79 16.76 10.03
CA PHE A 71 -7.03 17.72 10.82
C PHE A 71 -7.21 19.13 10.24
N GLY A 72 -7.42 20.13 11.09
CA GLY A 72 -7.58 21.52 10.63
C GLY A 72 -8.74 21.74 9.63
N ARG A 73 -9.84 20.96 9.74
CA ARG A 73 -10.98 20.93 8.80
C ARG A 73 -10.63 20.41 7.39
N GLN A 74 -9.52 19.71 7.25
CA GLN A 74 -9.12 19.04 6.02
C GLN A 74 -9.01 17.54 6.25
N ASP A 75 -9.45 16.76 5.29
CA ASP A 75 -9.25 15.31 5.28
C ASP A 75 -7.93 14.99 4.59
N HIS A 76 -7.19 14.07 5.18
CA HIS A 76 -5.87 13.66 4.73
C HIS A 76 -5.83 12.15 4.54
N LEU A 77 -5.20 11.72 3.44
CA LEU A 77 -5.01 10.32 3.10
C LEU A 77 -3.51 10.04 2.96
N ILE A 78 -2.98 9.15 3.79
CA ILE A 78 -1.62 8.64 3.68
C ILE A 78 -1.70 7.22 3.11
N LYS A 79 -0.95 6.96 2.04
CA LYS A 79 -0.81 5.62 1.46
C LYS A 79 0.65 5.19 1.53
N LYS A 80 0.91 4.06 2.15
CA LYS A 80 2.21 3.38 2.10
C LYS A 80 2.07 2.05 1.38
N GLN A 81 3.09 1.71 0.60
CA GLN A 81 3.20 0.44 -0.09
C GLN A 81 4.41 -0.33 0.44
N PHE A 82 4.28 -1.64 0.56
CA PHE A 82 5.32 -2.55 1.01
C PHE A 82 5.39 -3.72 0.05
N GLU A 83 6.50 -3.83 -0.66
CA GLU A 83 6.73 -4.84 -1.69
C GLU A 83 7.64 -5.94 -1.13
N PHE A 84 7.30 -7.20 -1.40
CA PHE A 84 8.21 -8.30 -1.12
C PHE A 84 9.25 -8.35 -2.23
N ARG A 85 10.53 -8.34 -1.86
CA ARG A 85 11.65 -8.39 -2.79
C ARG A 85 12.29 -9.78 -2.72
N GLU A 86 11.88 -10.68 -3.61
CA GLU A 86 12.30 -12.09 -3.56
C GLU A 86 13.82 -12.23 -3.70
N GLU A 87 14.42 -11.44 -4.58
CA GLU A 87 15.85 -11.43 -4.88
C GLU A 87 16.63 -10.37 -4.08
N TYR A 88 16.05 -9.82 -3.01
CA TYR A 88 16.79 -8.93 -2.12
C TYR A 88 17.86 -9.71 -1.35
N LEU A 89 19.06 -9.13 -1.31
CA LEU A 89 20.20 -9.63 -0.58
C LEU A 89 20.62 -8.61 0.49
N ASP A 90 20.63 -9.05 1.73
CA ASP A 90 21.22 -8.34 2.86
C ASP A 90 22.70 -8.73 2.94
N VAL A 91 23.59 -7.77 2.72
CA VAL A 91 25.04 -7.98 2.73
C VAL A 91 25.62 -7.28 3.96
N ALA A 92 26.05 -8.08 4.92
CA ALA A 92 26.77 -7.60 6.09
C ALA A 92 28.27 -7.85 5.93
N LEU A 93 29.06 -6.82 6.21
CA LEU A 93 30.52 -6.87 6.16
C LEU A 93 31.05 -6.74 7.59
N ASP A 94 31.87 -7.69 8.00
CA ASP A 94 32.59 -7.67 9.27
C ASP A 94 34.06 -7.35 8.99
N ILE A 95 34.40 -6.08 9.16
CA ILE A 95 35.75 -5.52 9.01
C ILE A 95 36.03 -4.51 10.12
N PRO A 96 37.31 -4.26 10.47
CA PRO A 96 37.69 -3.20 11.38
C PRO A 96 37.25 -1.82 10.88
N GLU A 97 36.86 -0.95 11.82
CA GLU A 97 36.47 0.44 11.52
C GLU A 97 37.64 1.26 10.93
N ILE A 98 38.88 0.94 11.32
CA ILE A 98 40.09 1.62 10.88
C ILE A 98 41.06 0.59 10.30
N ILE A 99 41.51 0.84 9.06
CA ILE A 99 42.52 0.04 8.36
C ILE A 99 43.65 0.98 7.94
N TYR A 100 44.89 0.65 8.33
CA TYR A 100 46.06 1.46 7.99
C TYR A 100 46.60 1.11 6.60
N PRO A 101 47.26 2.06 5.91
CA PRO A 101 47.92 1.77 4.64
C PRO A 101 48.90 0.60 4.75
N GLY A 102 48.78 -0.38 3.86
CA GLY A 102 49.61 -1.59 3.84
C GLY A 102 49.19 -2.69 4.81
N GLN A 103 48.13 -2.49 5.61
CA GLN A 103 47.60 -3.52 6.50
C GLN A 103 46.76 -4.53 5.71
N THR A 104 47.09 -5.81 5.84
CA THR A 104 46.22 -6.91 5.41
C THR A 104 45.21 -7.19 6.53
N VAL A 105 43.92 -7.18 6.20
CA VAL A 105 42.85 -7.52 7.15
C VAL A 105 42.05 -8.71 6.64
N GLU A 106 41.63 -9.55 7.57
CA GLU A 106 40.61 -10.56 7.28
C GLU A 106 39.24 -9.86 7.27
N ALA A 107 38.44 -10.16 6.26
CA ALA A 107 37.10 -9.62 6.09
C ALA A 107 36.12 -10.78 5.95
N ALA A 108 35.11 -10.83 6.81
CA ALA A 108 34.04 -11.79 6.68
C ALA A 108 32.83 -11.11 6.04
N ILE A 109 32.28 -11.73 4.99
CA ILE A 109 31.08 -11.26 4.30
C ILE A 109 29.97 -12.25 4.56
N LEU A 110 28.86 -11.77 5.08
CA LEU A 110 27.66 -12.55 5.28
C LEU A 110 26.56 -12.04 4.36
N VAL A 111 26.12 -12.90 3.45
CA VAL A 111 25.01 -12.61 2.54
C VAL A 111 23.80 -13.40 2.98
N ARG A 112 22.65 -12.73 3.16
CA ARG A 112 21.37 -13.34 3.46
C ARG A 112 20.31 -12.92 2.45
N ASN A 113 19.32 -13.77 2.22
CA ASN A 113 18.13 -13.39 1.46
C ASN A 113 17.12 -12.60 2.32
N GLN A 114 16.02 -12.16 1.71
CA GLN A 114 14.89 -11.49 2.38
C GLN A 114 14.33 -12.24 3.61
N LEU A 115 14.49 -13.57 3.67
CA LEU A 115 14.04 -14.41 4.79
C LEU A 115 15.10 -14.56 5.90
N GLY A 116 16.30 -14.01 5.70
CA GLY A 116 17.44 -14.10 6.62
C GLY A 116 18.26 -15.39 6.48
N GLN A 117 18.04 -16.17 5.41
CA GLN A 117 18.79 -17.39 5.16
C GLN A 117 20.11 -17.07 4.47
N PRO A 118 21.23 -17.71 4.86
CA PRO A 118 22.53 -17.47 4.24
C PRO A 118 22.53 -17.94 2.78
N MET A 119 23.08 -17.12 1.88
CA MET A 119 23.19 -17.40 0.45
C MET A 119 24.63 -17.78 0.09
N ARG A 120 24.79 -18.77 -0.80
CA ARG A 120 26.08 -19.24 -1.32
C ARG A 120 26.18 -18.95 -2.82
N GLY A 121 27.41 -18.78 -3.32
CA GLY A 121 27.67 -18.56 -4.75
C GLY A 121 27.06 -17.27 -5.29
N VAL A 122 26.97 -16.23 -4.45
CA VAL A 122 26.48 -14.91 -4.86
C VAL A 122 27.63 -14.14 -5.49
N ASP A 123 27.39 -13.58 -6.67
CA ASP A 123 28.33 -12.67 -7.32
C ASP A 123 28.27 -11.29 -6.65
N LEU A 124 29.36 -10.92 -5.97
CA LEU A 124 29.49 -9.64 -5.29
C LEU A 124 30.51 -8.76 -6.00
N THR A 125 30.12 -7.49 -6.23
CA THR A 125 31.04 -6.46 -6.73
C THR A 125 31.42 -5.55 -5.57
N ALA A 126 32.71 -5.48 -5.25
CA ALA A 126 33.23 -4.56 -4.24
C ALA A 126 33.54 -3.20 -4.85
N PHE A 127 33.14 -2.13 -4.16
CA PHE A 127 33.42 -0.76 -4.53
C PHE A 127 34.04 -0.03 -3.33
N ALA A 128 35.14 0.69 -3.56
CA ALA A 128 35.81 1.49 -2.56
C ALA A 128 36.09 2.88 -3.13
N ALA A 129 35.83 3.91 -2.32
CA ALA A 129 36.14 5.30 -2.63
C ALA A 129 36.77 5.97 -1.41
N THR A 130 37.61 6.97 -1.65
CA THR A 130 38.13 7.82 -0.57
C THR A 130 37.34 9.11 -0.48
N ALA A 131 37.02 9.55 0.74
CA ALA A 131 36.35 10.83 0.99
C ALA A 131 37.15 12.03 0.45
N LYS A 132 38.46 11.87 0.21
CA LYS A 132 39.31 12.92 -0.40
C LYS A 132 38.92 13.26 -1.84
N LEU A 133 38.22 12.37 -2.53
CA LEU A 133 37.83 12.55 -3.94
C LEU A 133 36.45 13.20 -4.10
N ASP A 134 35.84 13.71 -3.01
CA ASP A 134 34.48 14.29 -3.01
C ASP A 134 33.46 13.41 -3.77
N TYR A 135 33.59 12.09 -3.58
CA TYR A 135 32.85 11.11 -4.36
C TYR A 135 31.51 10.77 -3.69
N TYR A 136 30.43 10.85 -4.46
CA TYR A 136 29.10 10.46 -4.03
C TYR A 136 28.83 8.99 -4.40
N VAL A 137 28.53 8.15 -3.40
CA VAL A 137 28.15 6.75 -3.64
C VAL A 137 26.79 6.74 -4.34
N PRO A 138 26.68 6.18 -5.56
CA PRO A 138 25.42 6.15 -6.28
C PRO A 138 24.41 5.24 -5.57
N ASP A 139 23.14 5.63 -5.60
CA ASP A 139 22.06 4.75 -5.19
C ASP A 139 21.85 3.67 -6.26
N LEU A 140 21.83 2.40 -5.86
CA LEU A 140 21.68 1.28 -6.77
C LEU A 140 20.21 0.85 -6.80
N PRO A 141 19.54 0.90 -7.98
CA PRO A 141 18.16 0.47 -8.04
C PRO A 141 18.06 -1.04 -7.85
N TYR A 142 16.93 -1.48 -7.28
CA TYR A 142 16.61 -2.90 -7.18
C TYR A 142 16.21 -3.45 -8.56
N TYR A 143 17.00 -4.42 -9.05
CA TYR A 143 16.82 -5.07 -10.35
C TYR A 143 16.06 -6.40 -10.31
N GLY A 144 15.71 -6.90 -9.11
CA GLY A 144 14.93 -8.13 -8.98
C GLY A 144 13.46 -7.95 -9.34
N SER A 145 12.72 -9.05 -9.29
CA SER A 145 11.29 -9.09 -9.52
C SER A 145 10.57 -8.30 -8.44
N ARG A 146 9.58 -7.51 -8.85
CA ARG A 146 8.74 -6.73 -7.93
C ARG A 146 7.36 -7.34 -7.81
N SER A 147 6.77 -7.25 -6.62
CA SER A 147 5.37 -7.60 -6.42
C SER A 147 4.47 -6.77 -7.33
N ALA A 148 3.39 -7.37 -7.82
CA ALA A 148 2.41 -6.69 -8.65
C ALA A 148 1.73 -5.56 -7.85
N PRO A 149 1.58 -4.36 -8.45
CA PRO A 149 0.82 -3.30 -7.82
C PRO A 149 -0.68 -3.61 -7.89
N ARG A 150 -1.45 -2.99 -7.01
CA ARG A 150 -2.91 -3.03 -7.05
C ARG A 150 -3.42 -2.49 -8.39
N SER A 151 -4.39 -3.19 -8.99
CA SER A 151 -5.07 -2.72 -10.19
C SER A 151 -5.67 -1.33 -9.96
N GLN A 152 -5.33 -0.39 -10.83
CA GLN A 152 -5.88 0.96 -10.78
C GLN A 152 -7.31 0.92 -11.30
N LYS A 153 -8.27 1.33 -10.45
CA LYS A 153 -9.63 1.58 -10.91
C LYS A 153 -9.68 2.94 -11.59
N ALA A 154 -10.36 3.02 -12.72
CA ALA A 154 -10.64 4.29 -13.38
C ALA A 154 -11.31 5.24 -12.38
N THR A 155 -10.69 6.39 -12.16
CA THR A 155 -11.24 7.46 -11.32
C THR A 155 -11.86 8.48 -12.26
N TYR A 156 -13.12 8.83 -12.02
CA TYR A 156 -13.84 9.83 -12.80
C TYR A 156 -14.07 11.05 -11.93
N ASN A 157 -13.60 12.22 -12.37
CA ASN A 157 -13.93 13.48 -11.72
C ASN A 157 -14.96 14.23 -12.57
N LYS A 158 -15.99 14.79 -11.93
CA LYS A 158 -16.95 15.68 -12.60
C LYS A 158 -16.27 16.90 -13.26
N ARG A 159 -15.10 17.30 -12.76
CA ARG A 159 -14.30 18.40 -13.32
C ARG A 159 -13.53 18.02 -14.59
N ASP A 160 -13.30 16.72 -14.82
CA ASP A 160 -12.61 16.22 -16.02
C ASP A 160 -13.56 16.06 -17.21
N LEU A 161 -14.86 16.26 -16.99
CA LEU A 161 -15.84 16.36 -18.05
C LEU A 161 -15.55 17.63 -18.86
N ASN A 162 -15.15 17.46 -20.11
CA ASN A 162 -15.04 18.57 -21.06
C ASN A 162 -16.41 19.29 -21.12
N SER A 163 -16.46 20.54 -20.66
CA SER A 163 -17.69 21.34 -20.58
C SER A 163 -18.38 21.55 -21.94
N ARG A 164 -17.68 21.28 -23.05
CA ARG A 164 -18.22 21.30 -24.41
C ARG A 164 -18.93 20.00 -24.81
N ILE A 165 -18.65 18.87 -24.15
CA ILE A 165 -19.22 17.54 -24.45
C ILE A 165 -20.29 17.16 -23.43
N ALA A 166 -20.20 17.68 -22.20
CA ALA A 166 -21.07 17.29 -21.07
C ALA A 166 -22.35 18.15 -20.92
N LYS A 167 -22.86 18.75 -22.01
CA LYS A 167 -24.25 19.22 -22.08
C LYS A 167 -25.05 18.20 -22.87
N ILE A 168 -25.50 17.15 -22.18
CA ILE A 168 -26.55 16.27 -22.68
C ILE A 168 -27.84 16.81 -22.06
N ASP A 169 -28.81 17.16 -22.90
CA ASP A 169 -30.13 17.52 -22.42
C ASP A 169 -30.77 16.31 -21.76
N LEU A 170 -31.51 16.54 -20.67
CA LEU A 170 -32.17 15.50 -19.92
C LEU A 170 -33.26 14.87 -20.80
N ASP A 171 -33.02 13.67 -21.33
CA ASP A 171 -34.01 12.89 -22.11
C ASP A 171 -34.92 12.11 -21.17
N TYR A 172 -35.80 12.85 -20.49
CA TYR A 172 -36.82 12.29 -19.61
C TYR A 172 -37.69 11.22 -20.28
N PRO A 173 -38.14 11.38 -21.55
CA PRO A 173 -38.90 10.34 -22.25
C PRO A 173 -38.17 9.00 -22.37
N GLN A 174 -36.87 9.01 -22.72
CA GLN A 174 -36.08 7.79 -22.82
C GLN A 174 -35.90 7.13 -21.45
N TRP A 175 -35.69 7.93 -20.41
CA TRP A 175 -35.52 7.42 -19.06
C TRP A 175 -36.79 6.82 -18.50
N GLU A 176 -37.95 7.44 -18.71
CA GLU A 176 -39.26 6.89 -18.33
C GLU A 176 -39.52 5.52 -18.96
N LYS A 177 -39.16 5.36 -20.24
CA LYS A 177 -39.29 4.07 -20.94
C LYS A 177 -38.34 2.99 -20.39
N SER A 178 -37.19 3.39 -19.85
CA SER A 178 -36.17 2.49 -19.29
C SER A 178 -36.36 2.19 -17.80
N SER A 179 -36.99 3.10 -17.06
CA SER A 179 -37.24 3.00 -15.62
C SER A 179 -38.64 2.48 -15.29
N ALA A 180 -39.53 2.41 -16.28
CA ALA A 180 -40.80 1.71 -16.16
C ALA A 180 -40.55 0.25 -15.75
N PRO A 181 -40.97 -0.17 -14.55
CA PRO A 181 -40.90 -1.57 -14.18
C PRO A 181 -41.70 -2.37 -15.20
N ARG A 182 -41.09 -3.41 -15.78
CA ARG A 182 -41.84 -4.42 -16.53
C ARG A 182 -42.79 -5.08 -15.52
N TYR A 183 -44.03 -4.62 -15.49
CA TYR A 183 -45.11 -5.38 -14.88
C TYR A 183 -45.24 -6.67 -15.69
N HIS A 184 -44.62 -7.73 -15.20
CA HIS A 184 -45.09 -9.07 -15.55
C HIS A 184 -46.52 -9.18 -15.03
N GLU A 185 -47.42 -9.59 -15.93
CA GLU A 185 -48.84 -9.78 -15.67
C GLU A 185 -49.07 -10.44 -14.32
N VAL A 186 -49.63 -9.67 -13.38
CA VAL A 186 -50.14 -10.22 -12.13
C VAL A 186 -51.43 -10.95 -12.49
N LEU A 187 -51.37 -12.28 -12.52
CA LEU A 187 -52.57 -13.11 -12.63
C LEU A 187 -53.52 -12.75 -11.47
N PRO A 188 -54.82 -12.47 -11.74
CA PRO A 188 -55.75 -12.09 -10.69
C PRO A 188 -56.02 -13.28 -9.77
N ILE A 189 -55.67 -13.13 -8.49
CA ILE A 189 -56.09 -14.04 -7.43
C ILE A 189 -57.54 -13.67 -7.06
N TYR A 190 -58.49 -14.53 -7.42
CA TYR A 190 -59.87 -14.45 -6.93
C TYR A 190 -59.91 -14.81 -5.44
N LEU A 191 -60.32 -13.88 -4.59
CA LEU A 191 -60.73 -14.16 -3.20
C LEU A 191 -62.27 -14.24 -3.14
N PRO A 192 -62.86 -15.34 -2.64
CA PRO A 192 -64.31 -15.44 -2.50
C PRO A 192 -64.82 -14.57 -1.35
N TRP A 193 -65.96 -13.93 -1.60
CA TRP A 193 -66.69 -13.07 -0.67
C TRP A 193 -67.24 -13.87 0.51
N PHE A 194 -66.98 -13.41 1.74
CA PHE A 194 -67.81 -13.75 2.89
C PHE A 194 -69.07 -12.88 2.86
N ALA A 195 -70.23 -13.48 2.61
CA ALA A 195 -71.52 -12.86 2.90
C ALA A 195 -71.86 -13.16 4.37
N ALA A 196 -72.02 -12.11 5.16
CA ALA A 196 -72.64 -12.15 6.47
C ALA A 196 -74.15 -12.00 6.31
N VAL A 197 -74.93 -13.02 6.71
CA VAL A 197 -76.22 -12.94 7.41
C VAL A 197 -76.35 -14.19 8.28
#